data_AF-A0A2X1N3L9-F1
#
_entry.id   AF-A0A2X1N3L9-F1
#
_cell.length_a   1.000
_cell.length_b   1.000
_cell.length_c   1.000
_cell.angle_alpha   90.00
_cell.angle_beta   90.00
_cell.angle_gamma   90.00
#
_symmetry.space_group_name_H-M   'P 1'
#
loop_
_entity.id
_entity.type
_entity.pdbx_description
1 polymer ?
#
loop_
_entity_poly.entity_id
_entity_poly.type
_entity_poly.pdbx_seq_one_letter_code
_entity_poly.pdbx_strand_id
1 'polypeptide(L)'
;MKGVYAVEVLGLGEKPLPGVANIGTRPTVAGIRQQLEVHLLDVAMDLYGRHIQVVLRKKIRNEQRFASLDELKAQIARDELTAREFLANKTGLSLLCNQTETRNRESDE
;
A
#
# COMPACT_ATOMS: atom_id res chain seq x y z
N MET A 1 -5.57 -6.54 12.88
CA MET A 1 -5.21 -5.73 11.69
C MET A 1 -3.94 -4.90 11.88
N LYS A 2 -3.32 -4.84 13.07
CA LYS A 2 -2.13 -4.01 13.27
C LYS A 2 -0.90 -4.55 12.55
N GLY A 3 -0.04 -3.66 12.07
CA GLY A 3 1.20 -4.00 11.40
C GLY A 3 1.53 -3.11 10.21
N VAL A 4 2.49 -3.56 9.41
CA VAL A 4 2.98 -2.85 8.23
C VAL A 4 2.46 -3.51 6.97
N TYR A 5 2.09 -2.69 5.99
CA TYR A 5 1.43 -3.10 4.76
C TYR A 5 2.06 -2.42 3.54
N ALA A 6 2.17 -3.16 2.43
CA ALA A 6 2.29 -2.54 1.11
C ALA A 6 0.92 -2.05 0.67
N VAL A 7 0.85 -0.80 0.20
CA VAL A 7 -0.41 -0.13 -0.15
C VAL A 7 -0.32 0.60 -1.49
N GLU A 8 -1.48 0.89 -2.05
CA GLU A 8 -1.63 1.88 -3.12
C GLU A 8 -2.53 3.01 -2.65
N VAL A 9 -2.19 4.24 -3.02
CA VAL A 9 -2.95 5.45 -2.70
C VAL A 9 -3.57 6.01 -3.98
N LEU A 10 -4.89 6.18 -3.97
CA LEU A 10 -5.68 6.70 -5.08
C LEU A 10 -6.18 8.11 -4.74
N GLY A 11 -6.56 8.87 -5.79
CA GLY A 11 -7.10 10.23 -5.66
C GLY A 11 -6.05 11.35 -5.71
N LEU A 12 -4.80 11.01 -6.07
CA LEU A 12 -3.67 11.95 -6.14
C LEU A 12 -3.14 12.19 -7.56
N GLY A 13 -3.79 11.59 -8.56
CA GLY A 13 -3.43 11.66 -9.98
C GLY A 13 -4.15 10.57 -10.77
N GLU A 14 -3.71 10.36 -12.02
CA GLU A 14 -4.29 9.34 -12.90
C GLU A 14 -3.96 7.90 -12.49
N LYS A 15 -2.78 7.70 -11.90
CA LYS A 15 -2.29 6.38 -11.48
C LYS A 15 -2.24 6.29 -9.95
N PRO A 16 -2.55 5.12 -9.37
CA PRO A 16 -2.31 4.89 -7.95
C PRO A 16 -0.82 5.07 -7.61
N LEU A 17 -0.55 5.69 -6.47
CA LEU A 17 0.82 5.87 -5.98
C LEU A 17 1.18 4.73 -5.01
N PRO A 18 2.35 4.11 -5.14
CA PRO A 18 2.80 3.05 -4.24
C PRO A 18 3.16 3.62 -2.87
N GLY A 19 2.95 2.84 -1.82
CA GLY A 19 3.28 3.24 -0.46
C GLY A 19 3.49 2.10 0.51
N VAL A 20 4.00 2.45 1.69
CA VAL A 20 4.05 1.59 2.88
C VAL A 20 3.15 2.21 3.94
N ALA A 21 2.29 1.41 4.55
CA ALA A 21 1.41 1.88 5.61
C ALA A 21 1.68 1.17 6.93
N ASN A 22 1.68 1.93 8.02
CA ASN A 22 1.56 1.40 9.37
C ASN A 22 0.11 1.54 9.84
N ILE A 23 -0.49 0.45 10.32
CA ILE A 23 -1.75 0.45 11.03
C ILE A 23 -1.47 0.10 12.49
N GLY A 24 -1.70 1.06 13.38
CA GLY A 24 -1.44 0.93 14.80
C GLY A 24 -2.57 1.46 15.67
N THR A 25 -2.29 1.60 16.96
CA THR A 25 -3.20 2.26 17.91
C THR A 25 -2.48 3.35 18.66
N ARG A 26 -3.08 4.53 18.73
CA ARG A 26 -2.61 5.63 19.55
C ARG A 26 -3.48 5.71 20.81
N PRO A 27 -2.90 5.49 22.01
CA PRO A 27 -3.58 5.83 23.25
C PRO A 27 -3.83 7.34 23.29
N THR A 28 -5.05 7.75 23.63
CA THR A 28 -5.44 9.14 23.81
C THR A 28 -6.14 9.30 25.15
N VAL A 29 -6.24 10.53 25.65
CA VAL A 29 -6.95 10.85 26.90
C VAL A 29 -8.42 10.41 26.83
N ALA A 30 -9.03 10.40 25.63
CA ALA A 30 -10.41 9.98 25.40
C ALA A 30 -10.56 8.50 24.98
N GLY A 31 -9.53 7.67 25.17
CA GLY A 31 -9.54 6.24 24.84
C GLY A 31 -8.56 5.85 23.73
N ILE A 32 -8.79 4.70 23.07
CA ILE A 32 -7.89 4.15 22.06
C ILE A 32 -8.45 4.43 20.67
N ARG A 33 -7.66 5.08 19.79
CA ARG A 33 -8.01 5.23 18.37
C ARG A 33 -7.05 4.43 17.49
N GLN A 34 -7.58 3.86 16.42
CA GLN A 34 -6.76 3.31 15.34
C GLN A 34 -6.11 4.44 14.56
N GLN A 35 -4.88 4.22 14.13
CA GLN A 35 -4.13 5.17 13.32
C GLN A 35 -3.60 4.46 12.08
N LEU A 36 -3.79 5.09 10.92
CA LEU A 36 -3.22 4.69 9.64
C LEU A 36 -2.23 5.79 9.22
N GLU A 37 -0.96 5.43 9.08
CA GLU A 37 0.09 6.32 8.58
C GLU A 37 0.63 5.73 7.28
N VAL A 38 0.74 6.54 6.23
CA VAL A 38 1.23 6.08 4.92
C VAL A 38 2.46 6.91 4.53
N HIS A 39 3.52 6.21 4.15
CA HIS A 39 4.67 6.77 3.46
C HIS A 39 4.54 6.45 1.97
N LEU A 40 4.37 7.49 1.14
CA LEU A 40 4.38 7.34 -0.31
C LEU A 40 5.81 7.11 -0.79
N LEU A 41 5.99 6.17 -1.71
CA LEU A 41 7.30 5.84 -2.28
C LEU A 41 7.60 6.74 -3.48
N ASP A 42 8.84 7.21 -3.57
CA ASP A 42 9.41 7.98 -4.70
C ASP A 42 8.71 9.32 -5.00
N VAL A 43 7.88 9.82 -4.08
CA VAL A 43 7.18 11.09 -4.22
C VAL A 43 7.16 11.85 -2.90
N ALA A 44 7.38 13.16 -2.99
CA ALA A 44 7.19 14.11 -1.91
C ALA A 44 6.07 15.06 -2.30
N MET A 45 5.00 15.10 -1.50
CA MET A 45 3.83 15.93 -1.79
C MET A 45 3.09 16.33 -0.51
N ASP A 46 2.43 17.48 -0.56
CA ASP A 46 1.53 17.94 0.49
C ASP A 46 0.13 17.36 0.27
N LEU A 47 -0.37 16.66 1.29
CA LEU A 47 -1.66 15.97 1.29
C LEU A 47 -2.67 16.60 2.26
N TYR A 48 -2.32 17.68 2.97
CA TYR A 48 -3.25 18.30 3.92
C TYR A 48 -4.56 18.74 3.23
N GLY A 49 -5.69 18.39 3.85
CA GLY A 49 -7.03 18.68 3.35
C GLY A 49 -7.48 17.85 2.15
N ARG A 50 -6.66 16.92 1.65
CA ARG A 50 -7.00 16.06 0.52
C ARG A 50 -7.73 14.81 0.99
N HIS A 51 -8.76 14.41 0.25
CA HIS A 51 -9.39 13.10 0.40
C HIS A 51 -8.65 12.10 -0.48
N ILE A 52 -8.17 11.02 0.14
CA ILE A 52 -7.45 9.94 -0.55
C ILE A 52 -8.07 8.60 -0.18
N GLN A 53 -7.88 7.61 -1.03
CA GLN A 53 -8.22 6.22 -0.73
C GLN A 53 -6.93 5.41 -0.60
N VAL A 54 -6.82 4.65 0.49
CA VAL A 54 -5.68 3.74 0.72
C VAL A 54 -6.15 2.30 0.56
N VAL A 55 -5.55 1.59 -0.40
CA VAL A 55 -5.85 0.19 -0.67
C VAL A 55 -4.76 -0.68 -0.07
N LEU A 56 -5.11 -1.48 0.94
CA LEU A 56 -4.18 -2.42 1.56
C LEU A 56 -3.96 -3.62 0.63
N ARG A 57 -2.75 -3.80 0.11
CA ARG A 57 -2.47 -4.85 -0.88
C ARG A 57 -1.82 -6.09 -0.27
N LYS A 58 -0.85 -5.93 0.62
CA LYS A 58 -0.18 -7.05 1.29
C LYS A 58 0.25 -6.66 2.68
N LYS A 59 0.00 -7.53 3.66
CA LYS A 59 0.60 -7.39 4.99
C LYS A 59 2.07 -7.84 4.92
N ILE A 60 2.98 -6.96 5.31
CA ILE A 60 4.43 -7.22 5.34
C ILE A 60 4.79 -7.88 6.67
N ARG A 61 4.32 -7.32 7.79
CA ARG A 61 4.58 -7.87 9.13
C ARG A 61 3.58 -7.37 10.18
N ASN A 62 3.59 -8.02 11.34
CA ASN A 62 2.95 -7.49 12.55
C ASN A 62 3.74 -6.30 13.12
N GLU A 63 3.13 -5.59 14.08
CA GLU A 63 3.87 -4.67 14.95
C GLU A 63 4.95 -5.44 15.71
N GLN A 64 6.09 -4.80 15.91
CA GLN A 64 7.20 -5.35 16.69
C GLN A 64 7.86 -4.22 17.47
N ARG A 65 8.43 -4.54 18.62
CA ARG A 65 9.28 -3.61 19.38
C ARG A 65 10.72 -3.76 18.90
N PHE A 66 11.47 -2.68 18.95
CA PHE A 66 12.89 -2.65 18.61
C PHE A 66 13.68 -2.24 19.85
N ALA A 67 14.88 -2.80 20.01
CA ALA A 67 15.73 -2.47 21.13
C ALA A 67 16.46 -1.13 20.93
N SER A 68 16.57 -0.66 19.68
CA SER A 68 17.22 0.59 19.34
C SER A 68 16.56 1.32 18.15
N LEU A 69 16.88 2.60 18.00
CA LEU A 69 16.47 3.40 16.85
C LEU A 69 17.08 2.88 15.53
N ASP A 70 18.30 2.35 15.58
CA ASP A 70 18.97 1.84 14.38
C ASP A 70 18.34 0.54 13.88
N GLU A 71 17.93 -0.35 14.79
CA GLU A 71 17.15 -1.53 14.44
C GLU A 71 15.81 -1.17 13.79
N LEU A 72 15.11 -0.17 14.35
CA LEU A 72 13.88 0.34 13.78
C LEU A 72 14.09 0.89 12.37
N LYS A 73 15.10 1.74 12.15
CA LYS A 73 15.42 2.29 10.83
C LYS A 73 15.76 1.19 9.83
N ALA A 74 16.59 0.23 10.23
CA ALA A 74 16.97 -0.90 9.39
C ALA A 74 15.74 -1.74 9.02
N GLN A 75 14.78 -1.90 9.93
CA GLN A 75 13.53 -2.59 9.61
C GLN A 75 12.63 -1.79 8.68
N ILE A 76 12.50 -0.47 8.88
CA ILE A 76 11.72 0.38 7.97
C ILE A 76 12.26 0.26 6.54
N ALA A 77 13.58 0.31 6.35
CA ALA A 77 14.20 0.13 5.04
C ALA A 77 13.88 -1.24 4.40
N ARG A 78 13.88 -2.32 5.20
CA ARG A 78 13.47 -3.66 4.74
C ARG A 78 11.99 -3.73 4.37
N ASP A 79 11.14 -3.05 5.14
CA ASP A 79 9.70 -2.99 4.88
C ASP A 79 9.43 -2.25 3.55
N GLU A 80 10.13 -1.14 3.29
CA GLU A 80 10.06 -0.42 2.01
C GLU A 80 10.51 -1.27 0.83
N LEU A 81 11.65 -1.96 0.94
CA LEU A 81 12.13 -2.86 -0.12
C LEU A 81 11.10 -3.95 -0.44
N THR A 82 10.55 -4.59 0.60
CA THR A 82 9.53 -5.64 0.45
C THR A 82 8.27 -5.11 -0.24
N ALA A 83 7.86 -3.89 0.08
CA ALA A 83 6.71 -3.25 -0.57
C ALA A 83 6.98 -2.96 -2.05
N ARG A 84 8.16 -2.44 -2.37
CA ARG A 84 8.59 -2.15 -3.76
C ARG A 84 8.57 -3.41 -4.61
N GLU A 85 9.21 -4.48 -4.14
CA GLU A 85 9.24 -5.77 -4.84
C GLU A 85 7.83 -6.32 -5.09
N PHE A 86 6.96 -6.24 -4.08
CA PHE A 86 5.59 -6.73 -4.22
C PHE A 86 4.75 -5.89 -5.19
N LEU A 87 4.86 -4.55 -5.14
CA LEU A 87 4.06 -3.66 -5.97
C LEU A 87 4.54 -3.63 -7.42
N ALA A 88 5.85 -3.75 -7.67
CA ALA A 88 6.40 -3.85 -9.02
C ALA A 88 5.85 -5.07 -9.79
N ASN A 89 5.72 -6.22 -9.11
CA ASN A 89 5.19 -7.45 -9.70
C ASN A 89 3.69 -7.36 -10.05
N LYS A 90 2.94 -6.44 -9.43
CA LYS A 90 1.52 -6.24 -9.70
C LYS A 90 1.26 -5.39 -10.94
N THR A 91 2.09 -4.38 -11.16
CA THR A 91 1.99 -3.50 -12.34
C THR A 91 2.19 -4.28 -13.64
N GLY A 92 3.05 -5.31 -13.63
CA GLY A 92 3.23 -6.21 -14.78
C GLY A 92 2.06 -7.18 -15.02
N LEU A 93 1.36 -7.61 -13.97
CA LEU A 93 0.27 -8.59 -14.10
C LEU A 93 -1.05 -7.97 -14.57
N SER A 94 -1.26 -6.66 -14.37
CA SER A 94 -2.46 -5.95 -14.85
C SER A 94 -2.52 -5.80 -16.37
N LEU A 95 -1.39 -5.91 -17.09
CA LEU A 95 -1.36 -5.80 -18.56
C LEU A 95 -1.66 -7.12 -19.29
N LEU A 96 -1.58 -8.26 -18.60
CA LEU A 96 -1.81 -9.59 -19.20
C LEU A 96 -3.27 -10.07 -19.09
N CYS A 97 -4.13 -9.35 -18.37
CA CYS A 97 -5.51 -9.77 -18.09
C CYS A 97 -6.57 -9.06 -18.97
N ASN A 98 -6.24 -8.72 -20.22
CA ASN A 98 -7.18 -8.11 -21.18
C ASN A 98 -7.21 -8.80 -22.55
N GLN A 99 -6.79 -10.07 -22.69
CA GLN A 99 -6.73 -10.74 -24.01
C GLN A 99 -7.50 -12.07 -24.15
N THR A 100 -8.48 -12.34 -23.30
CA THR A 100 -9.33 -13.53 -23.51
C THR A 100 -10.78 -13.19 -23.22
N GLU A 101 -11.46 -12.52 -24.15
CA GLU A 101 -12.92 -12.60 -24.34
C GLU A 101 -13.39 -11.82 -25.58
N THR A 102 -12.91 -12.21 -26.75
CA THR A 102 -13.67 -12.02 -28.01
C THR A 102 -13.44 -13.23 -28.90
N ARG A 103 -14.15 -14.33 -28.64
CA ARG A 103 -14.42 -15.36 -29.66
C ARG A 103 -15.89 -15.28 -30.04
N ASN A 104 -16.09 -14.60 -31.17
CA ASN A 104 -17.02 -14.86 -32.26
C ASN A 104 -18.52 -14.95 -31.97
N ARG A 105 -19.22 -13.94 -32.53
CA ARG A 105 -20.55 -14.06 -33.09
C ARG A 105 -20.57 -15.00 -34.31
N GLU A 106 -21.79 -15.41 -34.63
CA GLU A 106 -22.31 -15.88 -35.92
C GLU A 106 -22.06 -17.33 -36.32
N SER A 107 -23.11 -18.11 -36.13
CA SER A 107 -23.69 -18.93 -37.21
C SER A 107 -25.18 -19.07 -36.95
N ASP A 108 -25.96 -18.21 -37.60
CA ASP A 108 -27.36 -18.46 -37.98
C ASP A 108 -27.34 -19.18 -39.35
N GLU A 109 -28.33 -20.07 -39.53
CA GLU A 109 -28.70 -20.91 -40.70
C GLU A 109 -27.93 -22.23 -40.96
#